data_AF-A0A7S2W4L5-F1
#
_entry.id   AF-A0A7S2W4L5-F1
#
_cell.length_a   1.000
_cell.length_b   1.000
_cell.length_c   1.000
_cell.angle_alpha   90.00
_cell.angle_beta   90.00
_cell.angle_gamma   90.00
#
_symmetry.space_group_name_H-M   'P 1'
#
loop_
_entity.id
_entity.type
_entity.pdbx_description
1 polymer ?
#
loop_
_entity_poly.entity_id
_entity_poly.type
_entity_poly.pdbx_seq_one_letter_code
_entity_poly.pdbx_strand_id
1 'polypeptide(L)'
;ISTKEFLANEQGHVTGVKTVRVEWKNVGGQTRLIEMPGSEEIFEADLVLLALGFLGPEPTVGTSLGVDFDKRGNFKADWGNWRTSNAKVFAAGDCRRGQSL
;
A
#
# COMPACT_ATOMS: atom_id res chain seq x y z
N ILE A 1 8.29 -13.18 -5.59
CA ILE A 1 7.86 -12.84 -6.96
C ILE A 1 7.33 -11.40 -6.98
N SER A 2 7.40 -10.71 -8.11
CA SER A 2 6.87 -9.34 -8.30
C SER A 2 6.04 -9.29 -9.58
N THR A 3 4.84 -8.71 -9.50
CA THR A 3 3.92 -8.57 -10.65
C THR A 3 4.38 -7.47 -11.59
N LYS A 4 4.37 -7.73 -12.89
CA LYS A 4 4.82 -6.81 -13.94
C LYS A 4 3.71 -6.32 -14.84
N GLU A 5 2.79 -7.22 -15.20
CA GLU A 5 1.77 -6.94 -16.20
C GLU A 5 0.57 -7.87 -15.99
N PHE A 6 -0.64 -7.34 -16.19
CA PHE A 6 -1.84 -8.14 -16.36
C PHE A 6 -2.06 -8.35 -17.84
N LEU A 7 -2.11 -9.60 -18.27
CA LEU A 7 -2.35 -9.96 -19.67
C LEU A 7 -3.85 -10.00 -19.90
N ALA A 8 -4.30 -9.48 -21.04
CA ALA A 8 -5.70 -9.51 -21.44
C ALA A 8 -5.86 -9.98 -22.88
N ASN A 9 -7.00 -10.59 -23.19
CA ASN A 9 -7.38 -10.92 -24.56
C ASN A 9 -7.96 -9.69 -25.30
N GLU A 10 -8.33 -9.88 -26.57
CA GLU A 10 -8.91 -8.82 -27.42
C GLU A 10 -10.24 -8.26 -26.88
N GLN A 11 -10.94 -9.02 -26.04
CA GLN A 11 -12.18 -8.62 -25.39
C GLN A 11 -11.95 -7.90 -24.05
N GLY A 12 -10.69 -7.77 -23.61
CA GLY A 12 -10.31 -7.10 -22.36
C GLY A 12 -10.43 -7.97 -21.10
N HIS A 13 -10.64 -9.28 -21.23
CA HIS A 13 -10.63 -10.19 -20.09
C HIS A 13 -9.21 -10.59 -19.72
N VAL A 14 -8.92 -10.66 -18.41
CA VAL A 14 -7.61 -11.12 -17.91
C VAL A 14 -7.40 -12.58 -18.30
N THR A 15 -6.20 -12.89 -18.79
CA THR A 15 -5.77 -14.26 -19.15
C THR A 15 -4.55 -14.72 -18.36
N GLY A 16 -3.86 -13.80 -17.69
CA GLY A 16 -2.74 -14.15 -16.85
C GLY A 16 -2.02 -12.95 -16.25
N VAL A 17 -0.98 -13.26 -15.49
CA VAL A 17 -0.13 -12.29 -14.81
C VAL A 17 1.32 -12.60 -15.15
N LYS A 18 2.01 -11.63 -15.78
CA LYS A 18 3.45 -11.70 -15.97
C LYS A 18 4.14 -11.27 -14.68
N THR A 19 5.09 -12.07 -14.24
CA THR A 19 5.84 -11.84 -13.00
C THR A 19 7.34 -11.98 -13.23
N VAL A 20 8.13 -11.56 -12.25
CA VAL A 20 9.58 -11.82 -12.17
C VAL A 20 9.93 -12.29 -10.77
N ARG A 21 10.97 -13.13 -10.64
CA ARG A 21 11.50 -13.47 -9.31
C ARG A 21 12.31 -12.32 -8.75
N VAL A 22 12.27 -12.22 -7.44
CA VAL A 22 12.93 -11.15 -6.67
C VAL A 22 13.58 -11.75 -5.45
N GLU A 23 14.71 -11.17 -5.07
CA GLU A 23 15.49 -11.57 -3.90
C GLU A 23 15.81 -10.35 -3.02
N TRP A 24 15.90 -10.59 -1.72
CA TRP A 24 16.34 -9.56 -0.77
C TRP A 24 17.87 -9.46 -0.81
N LYS A 25 18.38 -8.26 -1.08
CA LYS A 25 19.81 -7.97 -1.08
C LYS A 25 20.12 -6.72 -0.27
N ASN A 26 21.23 -6.75 0.46
CA ASN A 26 21.74 -5.57 1.14
C ASN A 26 22.60 -4.76 0.17
N VAL A 27 22.18 -3.53 -0.14
CA VAL A 27 22.89 -2.61 -1.02
C VAL A 27 23.11 -1.31 -0.25
N GLY A 28 24.37 -1.03 0.11
CA GLY A 28 24.73 0.19 0.82
C GLY A 28 24.10 0.31 2.22
N GLY A 29 23.94 -0.81 2.93
CA GLY A 29 23.33 -0.84 4.28
C GLY A 29 21.80 -0.86 4.26
N GLN A 30 21.18 -0.82 3.08
CA GLN A 30 19.73 -0.91 2.93
C GLN A 30 19.34 -2.25 2.30
N THR A 31 18.40 -2.94 2.93
CA THR A 31 17.76 -4.13 2.34
C THR A 31 16.83 -3.70 1.21
N ARG A 32 17.08 -4.18 -0.01
CA ARG A 32 16.30 -3.89 -1.21
C ARG A 32 15.81 -5.19 -1.83
N LEU A 33 14.62 -5.14 -2.42
CA LEU A 33 14.10 -6.20 -3.27
C LEU A 33 14.69 -6.01 -4.67
N ILE A 34 15.46 -6.99 -5.16
CA ILE A 34 16.14 -6.93 -6.47
C ILE A 34 15.56 -8.00 -7.37
N GLU A 35 15.26 -7.62 -8.61
CA GLU A 35 14.77 -8.54 -9.65
C GLU A 35 15.87 -9.44 -10.18
N MET A 36 15.51 -10.69 -10.48
CA MET A 36 16.39 -11.67 -11.10
C MET A 36 16.14 -11.67 -12.62
N PRO A 37 17.03 -11.13 -13.46
CA PRO A 37 16.81 -11.08 -14.91
C PRO A 37 16.69 -12.50 -15.49
N GLY A 38 15.79 -12.69 -16.46
CA GLY A 38 15.57 -13.99 -17.09
C GLY A 38 14.69 -14.94 -16.26
N SER A 39 14.14 -14.48 -15.14
CA SER A 39 13.22 -15.25 -14.28
C SER A 39 11.75 -14.91 -14.52
N GLU A 40 11.45 -14.28 -15.64
CA GLU A 40 10.10 -13.90 -16.01
C GLU A 40 9.23 -15.15 -16.23
N GLU A 41 8.04 -15.13 -15.64
CA GLU A 41 7.09 -16.24 -15.68
C GLU A 41 5.67 -15.70 -15.85
N ILE A 42 4.85 -16.40 -16.65
CA ILE A 42 3.44 -16.09 -16.82
C ILE A 42 2.64 -17.10 -16.01
N PHE A 43 1.81 -16.59 -15.10
CA PHE A 43 0.79 -17.38 -14.41
C PHE A 43 -0.55 -17.19 -15.12
N GLU A 44 -1.15 -18.27 -15.61
CA GLU A 44 -2.51 -18.22 -16.18
C GLU A 44 -3.53 -17.88 -15.09
N ALA A 45 -4.42 -16.94 -15.39
CA ALA A 45 -5.43 -16.47 -14.45
C ALA A 45 -6.59 -15.79 -15.18
N ASP A 46 -7.83 -16.17 -14.84
CA ASP A 46 -9.04 -15.52 -15.34
C ASP A 46 -9.56 -14.42 -14.39
N LEU A 47 -9.03 -14.37 -13.14
CA LEU A 47 -9.40 -13.39 -12.11
C LEU A 47 -8.18 -13.01 -11.29
N VAL A 48 -8.01 -11.70 -11.07
CA VAL A 48 -6.96 -11.14 -10.20
C VAL A 48 -7.61 -10.31 -9.09
N LEU A 49 -7.30 -10.64 -7.83
CA LEU A 49 -7.74 -9.90 -6.65
C LEU A 49 -6.58 -9.09 -6.07
N LEU A 50 -6.70 -7.76 -6.07
CA LEU A 50 -5.69 -6.87 -5.51
C LEU A 50 -5.89 -6.71 -4.00
N ALA A 51 -5.06 -7.38 -3.21
CA ALA A 51 -5.04 -7.29 -1.75
C ALA A 51 -3.86 -6.43 -1.25
N LEU A 52 -3.70 -5.22 -1.80
CA LEU A 52 -2.54 -4.35 -1.56
C LEU A 52 -2.65 -3.50 -0.28
N GLY A 53 -3.80 -3.54 0.39
CA GLY A 53 -4.11 -2.67 1.52
C GLY A 53 -4.45 -1.23 1.11
N PHE A 54 -4.35 -0.30 2.05
CA PHE A 54 -4.63 1.13 1.88
C PHE A 54 -3.56 1.99 2.56
N LEU A 55 -3.41 3.24 2.10
CA LEU A 55 -2.37 4.15 2.62
C LEU A 55 -2.78 4.86 3.91
N GLY A 56 -4.06 5.21 4.03
CA GLY A 56 -4.62 5.95 5.17
C GLY A 56 -6.12 6.19 5.00
N PRO A 57 -6.75 6.91 5.94
CA PRO A 57 -8.16 7.29 5.84
C PRO A 57 -8.40 8.28 4.70
N GLU A 58 -9.66 8.39 4.26
CA GLU A 58 -10.06 9.44 3.33
C GLU A 58 -9.85 10.85 3.94
N PRO A 59 -9.37 11.82 3.15
CA PRO A 59 -9.01 13.14 3.69
C PRO A 59 -10.23 13.97 4.10
N THR A 60 -11.39 13.75 3.48
CA THR A 60 -12.59 14.59 3.61
C THR A 60 -12.97 14.86 5.06
N VAL A 61 -13.07 13.80 5.88
CA VAL A 61 -13.47 13.92 7.29
C VAL A 61 -12.42 14.69 8.10
N GLY A 62 -11.14 14.38 7.90
CA GLY A 62 -10.05 15.07 8.59
C GLY A 62 -10.02 16.56 8.25
N THR A 63 -10.12 16.91 6.97
CA THR A 63 -10.16 18.29 6.50
C THR A 63 -11.36 19.05 7.06
N SER A 64 -12.57 18.48 7.01
CA SER A 64 -13.77 19.12 7.56
C SER A 64 -13.69 19.36 9.08
N LEU A 65 -12.94 18.52 9.79
CA LEU A 65 -12.74 18.64 11.23
C LEU A 65 -11.50 19.48 11.61
N GLY A 66 -10.74 20.00 10.64
CA GLY A 66 -9.51 20.74 10.90
C GLY A 66 -8.42 19.88 11.54
N VAL A 67 -8.30 18.62 11.11
CA VAL A 67 -7.31 17.65 11.58
C VAL A 67 -6.12 17.62 10.61
N ASP A 68 -4.92 17.70 11.17
CA ASP A 68 -3.66 17.58 10.43
C ASP A 68 -3.39 16.11 10.09
N PHE A 69 -2.62 15.89 9.03
CA PHE A 69 -2.18 14.57 8.60
C PHE A 69 -0.68 14.36 8.84
N ASP A 70 -0.27 13.12 9.12
CA ASP A 70 1.14 12.75 9.17
C ASP A 70 1.72 12.54 7.75
N LYS A 71 3.03 12.23 7.67
CA LYS A 71 3.71 12.00 6.39
C LYS A 71 3.20 10.77 5.62
N ARG A 72 2.44 9.89 6.26
CA ARG A 72 1.85 8.69 5.68
C ARG A 72 0.37 8.89 5.31
N GLY A 73 -0.18 10.08 5.56
CA GLY A 73 -1.59 10.40 5.28
C GLY A 73 -2.56 9.95 6.36
N ASN A 74 -2.09 9.58 7.56
CA ASN A 74 -2.97 9.28 8.69
C ASN A 74 -3.35 10.55 9.45
N PHE A 75 -4.48 10.52 10.16
CA PHE A 75 -4.82 11.58 11.11
C PHE A 75 -3.74 11.67 12.19
N LYS A 76 -3.09 12.82 12.25
CA LYS A 76 -1.99 13.06 13.17
C LYS A 76 -2.53 13.14 14.60
N ALA A 77 -2.14 12.18 15.42
CA ALA A 77 -2.38 12.22 16.86
C ALA A 77 -1.25 11.51 17.62
N ASP A 78 -0.76 12.15 18.67
CA ASP A 78 0.39 11.66 19.43
C ASP A 78 0.09 10.35 20.16
N TRP A 79 1.10 9.50 20.23
CA TRP A 79 0.99 8.20 20.90
C TRP A 79 0.80 8.41 22.41
N GLY A 80 -0.20 7.75 23.00
CA GLY A 80 -0.55 7.91 24.41
C GLY A 80 -1.41 9.14 24.75
N ASN A 81 -1.71 10.01 23.78
CA ASN A 81 -2.58 11.18 23.99
C ASN A 81 -3.80 11.18 23.03
N TRP A 82 -3.73 10.55 21.85
CA TRP A 82 -4.82 10.40 20.88
C TRP A 82 -5.49 11.69 20.38
N ARG A 83 -5.06 12.86 20.87
CA ARG A 83 -5.54 14.19 20.45
C ARG A 83 -4.98 14.56 19.09
N THR A 84 -5.85 15.12 18.26
CA THR A 84 -5.47 15.69 16.95
C THR A 84 -5.08 17.17 17.09
N SER A 85 -4.77 17.84 15.97
CA SER A 85 -4.59 19.30 15.94
C SER A 85 -5.86 20.07 16.32
N ASN A 86 -7.05 19.48 16.15
CA ASN A 86 -8.28 19.99 16.74
C ASN A 86 -8.45 19.46 18.17
N ALA A 87 -8.42 20.35 19.15
CA ALA A 87 -8.49 20.02 20.58
C ALA A 87 -9.77 19.28 21.02
N LYS A 88 -10.82 19.30 20.19
CA LYS A 88 -12.11 18.61 20.43
C LYS A 88 -12.20 17.26 19.70
N VAL A 89 -11.20 16.89 18.90
CA VAL A 89 -11.20 15.69 18.06
C VAL A 89 -10.05 14.77 18.43
N PHE A 90 -10.35 13.48 18.54
CA PHE A 90 -9.40 12.43 18.87
C PHE A 90 -9.39 11.39 17.74
N ALA A 91 -8.23 10.78 17.48
CA ALA A 91 -8.07 9.74 16.45
C ALA A 91 -7.43 8.47 17.06
N ALA A 92 -7.96 7.31 16.69
CA ALA A 92 -7.52 6.00 17.15
C ALA A 92 -7.66 4.94 16.05
N GLY A 93 -7.04 3.79 16.21
CA GLY A 93 -7.07 2.71 15.20
C GLY A 93 -6.26 3.03 13.93
N ASP A 94 -6.64 2.41 12.82
CA ASP A 94 -5.89 2.48 11.56
C ASP A 94 -5.90 3.86 10.93
N CYS A 95 -6.94 4.68 11.13
CA CYS A 95 -6.96 6.05 10.63
C CYS A 95 -5.88 6.94 11.26
N ARG A 96 -5.31 6.51 12.41
CA ARG A 96 -4.21 7.18 13.10
C ARG A 96 -2.86 6.47 12.90
N ARG A 97 -2.84 5.14 13.00
CA ARG A 97 -1.61 4.33 12.99
C ARG A 97 -1.17 3.94 11.57
N GLY A 98 -2.07 4.01 10.60
CA GLY A 98 -1.99 3.27 9.34
C GLY A 98 -2.38 1.81 9.54
N GLN A 99 -2.61 1.10 8.43
CA GLN A 99 -2.97 -0.32 8.46
C GLN A 99 -1.97 -1.11 9.32
N SER A 100 -2.50 -1.92 10.22
CA SER A 100 -1.69 -2.85 11.00
C SER A 100 -1.61 -4.16 10.21
N LEU A 101 -0.51 -4.33 9.48
CA LEU A 101 -0.08 -5.60 8.89
C LEU A 101 1.17 -6.08 9.64
#